data_AF-A0A525BW23-F1
#
_entry.id   AF-A0A525BW23-F1
#
_cell.length_a   1.000
_cell.length_b   1.000
_cell.length_c   1.000
_cell.angle_alpha   90.00
_cell.angle_beta   90.00
_cell.angle_gamma   90.00
#
_symmetry.space_group_name_H-M   'P 1'
#
loop_
_entity.id
_entity.type
_entity.pdbx_description
1 polymer ?
#
loop_
_entity_poly.entity_id
_entity_poly.type
_entity_poly.pdbx_seq_one_letter_code
_entity_poly.pdbx_strand_id
1 'polypeptide(L)'
;SYTAPELALPEGLDSCVESTEFMRREHMQLLDDWRDQVVRDANRVYVSTENFGTEDAPVYRMYEASLQNTCMDCHTNKAEFCDKCHAAASVEPYCWDCHIEPKGN
;
A
#
# COMPACT_ATOMS: atom_id res chain seq x y z
N SER A 1 25.19 -6.81 -0.11
CA SER A 1 24.27 -5.67 0.04
C SER A 1 22.86 -6.17 -0.24
N TYR A 2 21.85 -5.60 0.41
CA TYR A 2 20.46 -5.84 0.01
C TYR A 2 20.19 -5.06 -1.28
N THR A 3 19.62 -5.72 -2.28
CA THR A 3 19.18 -5.11 -3.53
C THR A 3 17.66 -5.05 -3.50
N ALA A 4 17.10 -3.85 -3.55
CA ALA A 4 15.64 -3.69 -3.61
C ALA A 4 15.12 -4.32 -4.92
N PRO A 5 13.97 -5.02 -4.87
CA PRO A 5 13.38 -5.58 -6.08
C PRO A 5 12.97 -4.49 -7.07
N GLU A 6 13.07 -4.79 -8.35
CA GLU A 6 12.55 -3.93 -9.42
C GLU A 6 11.04 -4.14 -9.55
N LEU A 7 10.28 -3.09 -9.26
CA LEU A 7 8.83 -3.09 -9.23
C LEU A 7 8.27 -2.46 -10.50
N ALA A 8 7.20 -3.03 -11.05
CA ALA A 8 6.43 -2.35 -12.06
C ALA A 8 5.72 -1.16 -11.40
N LEU A 9 6.06 0.06 -11.83
CA LEU A 9 5.41 1.26 -11.33
C LEU A 9 4.06 1.47 -12.04
N PRO A 10 3.02 1.92 -11.32
CA PRO A 10 1.74 2.26 -11.93
C PRO A 10 1.91 3.40 -12.93
N GLU A 11 1.22 3.31 -14.08
CA GLU A 11 1.20 4.39 -15.06
C GLU A 11 0.36 5.58 -14.54
N GLY A 12 0.93 6.79 -14.59
CA GLY A 12 0.20 8.03 -14.30
C GLY A 12 0.05 8.42 -12.83
N LEU A 13 0.70 7.70 -11.90
CA LEU A 13 0.70 8.00 -10.47
C LEU A 13 2.13 8.11 -9.93
N ASP A 14 2.49 9.30 -9.48
CA ASP A 14 3.87 9.62 -9.05
C ASP A 14 4.09 9.49 -7.53
N SER A 15 3.06 9.10 -6.77
CA SER A 15 3.11 9.08 -5.30
C SER A 15 2.23 8.00 -4.69
N CYS A 16 2.74 7.35 -3.64
CA CYS A 16 2.00 6.36 -2.85
C CYS A 16 1.05 7.04 -1.83
N VAL A 17 0.37 6.24 -1.01
CA VAL A 17 -0.45 6.73 0.11
C VAL A 17 0.37 7.42 1.22
N GLU A 18 1.67 7.15 1.26
CA GLU A 18 2.69 7.76 2.10
C GLU A 18 4.00 7.84 1.31
N SER A 19 5.07 8.44 1.86
CA SER A 19 6.38 8.43 1.21
C SER A 19 6.90 7.01 0.94
N THR A 20 7.73 6.86 -0.10
CA THR A 20 8.38 5.58 -0.42
C THR A 20 9.21 5.02 0.74
N GLU A 21 9.83 5.90 1.54
CA GLU A 21 10.57 5.49 2.74
C GLU A 21 9.63 4.90 3.80
N PHE A 22 8.50 5.56 4.06
CA PHE A 22 7.47 5.05 4.96
C PHE A 22 6.97 3.69 4.48
N MET A 23 6.59 3.56 3.20
CA MET A 23 6.07 2.31 2.65
C MET A 23 7.08 1.16 2.76
N ARG A 24 8.39 1.41 2.73
CA ARG A 24 9.39 0.34 2.92
C ARG A 24 9.52 -0.13 4.36
N ARG A 25 9.31 0.76 5.33
CA ARG A 25 9.44 0.45 6.76
C ARG A 25 8.15 -0.05 7.38
N GLU A 26 7.05 0.64 7.10
CA GLU A 26 5.81 0.58 7.88
C GLU A 26 4.63 -0.02 7.10
N HIS A 27 4.83 -0.46 5.84
CA HIS A 27 3.79 -1.00 4.97
C HIS A 27 2.87 -2.03 5.66
N MET A 28 3.45 -3.00 6.38
CA MET A 28 2.66 -4.03 7.05
C MET A 28 1.91 -3.49 8.26
N GLN A 29 2.53 -2.59 9.03
CA GLN A 29 1.89 -1.96 10.17
C GLN A 29 0.67 -1.14 9.71
N LEU A 30 0.82 -0.36 8.64
CA LEU A 30 -0.29 0.39 8.04
C LEU A 30 -1.45 -0.54 7.64
N LEU A 31 -1.16 -1.67 6.98
CA LEU A 31 -2.18 -2.64 6.57
C LEU A 31 -2.86 -3.35 7.75
N ASP A 32 -2.10 -3.68 8.80
CA ASP A 32 -2.66 -4.27 10.03
C ASP A 32 -3.59 -3.27 10.74
N ASP A 33 -3.16 -1.99 10.84
CA ASP A 33 -3.96 -0.92 11.44
C ASP A 33 -5.23 -0.66 10.62
N TRP A 34 -5.13 -0.62 9.29
CA TRP A 34 -6.29 -0.50 8.41
C TRP A 34 -7.26 -1.66 8.58
N ARG A 35 -6.76 -2.89 8.67
CA ARG A 35 -7.60 -4.07 8.91
C ARG A 35 -8.38 -3.91 10.21
N ASP A 36 -7.72 -3.56 11.30
CA ASP A 36 -8.39 -3.41 12.60
C ASP A 36 -9.41 -2.26 12.57
N GLN A 37 -9.06 -1.11 11.99
CA GLN A 37 -9.99 0.02 11.84
C GLN A 37 -11.24 -0.33 11.02
N VAL A 38 -11.08 -1.07 9.92
CA VAL A 38 -12.20 -1.43 9.04
C VAL A 38 -13.06 -2.51 9.66
N VAL A 39 -12.45 -3.56 10.23
CA VAL A 39 -13.18 -4.75 10.72
C VAL A 39 -13.76 -4.51 12.11
N ARG A 40 -13.06 -3.80 13.00
CA ARG A 40 -13.48 -3.61 14.39
C ARG A 40 -14.24 -2.31 14.60
N ASP A 41 -13.77 -1.23 13.98
CA ASP A 41 -14.27 0.12 14.27
C ASP A 41 -15.17 0.67 13.15
N ALA A 42 -15.31 -0.07 12.05
CA ALA A 42 -15.99 0.35 10.83
C ALA A 42 -15.46 1.68 10.24
N ASN A 43 -14.24 2.08 10.60
CA ASN A 43 -13.57 3.24 10.01
C ASN A 43 -12.88 2.83 8.70
N ARG A 44 -13.28 3.44 7.60
CA ARG A 44 -12.77 3.14 6.25
C ARG A 44 -12.01 4.31 5.62
N VAL A 45 -11.77 5.38 6.38
CA VAL A 45 -11.07 6.57 5.86
C VAL A 45 -9.72 6.65 6.55
N TYR A 46 -8.66 6.65 5.74
CA TYR A 46 -7.30 6.95 6.16
C TYR A 46 -6.92 8.36 5.71
N VAL A 47 -6.26 9.12 6.58
CA VAL A 47 -5.66 10.41 6.25
C VAL A 47 -4.16 10.25 6.26
N SER A 48 -3.53 10.55 5.14
CA SER A 48 -2.08 10.44 5.01
C SER A 48 -1.35 11.43 5.90
N THR A 49 -0.18 11.02 6.39
CA THR A 49 0.77 11.88 7.10
C THR A 49 1.74 12.61 6.17
N GLU A 50 1.83 12.17 4.93
CA GLU A 50 2.63 12.80 3.88
C GLU A 50 2.01 14.13 3.45
N ASN A 51 2.84 15.17 3.40
CA ASN A 51 2.45 16.44 2.81
C ASN A 51 2.72 16.42 1.30
N PHE A 52 1.67 16.34 0.49
CA PHE A 52 1.73 16.39 -0.97
C PHE A 52 1.73 17.81 -1.53
N GLY A 53 1.63 18.83 -0.67
CA GLY A 53 1.66 20.25 -1.01
C GLY A 53 3.03 20.88 -0.78
N THR A 54 3.04 22.18 -0.52
CA THR A 54 4.25 22.90 -0.08
C THR A 54 4.23 23.13 1.42
N GLU A 55 5.33 23.58 2.01
CA GLU A 55 5.37 23.96 3.43
C GLU A 55 4.34 25.05 3.77
N ASP A 56 4.18 26.03 2.87
CA ASP A 56 3.23 27.15 3.03
C ASP A 56 1.78 26.79 2.69
N ALA A 57 1.54 25.66 2.02
CA ALA A 57 0.22 25.19 1.63
C ALA A 57 0.17 23.64 1.71
N PRO A 58 0.10 23.08 2.94
CA PRO A 58 0.15 21.64 3.11
C PRO A 58 -1.12 20.97 2.57
N VAL A 59 -0.94 19.80 1.96
CA VAL A 59 -2.01 18.98 1.43
C VAL A 59 -1.84 17.56 1.94
N TYR A 60 -2.81 17.08 2.70
CA TYR A 60 -2.91 15.69 3.13
C TYR A 60 -4.03 15.01 2.36
N ARG A 61 -3.76 13.83 1.81
CA ARG A 61 -4.72 13.08 1.02
C ARG A 61 -5.51 12.12 1.91
N MET A 62 -6.77 11.92 1.54
CA MET A 62 -7.64 10.90 2.14
C MET A 62 -7.72 9.71 1.20
N TYR A 63 -7.71 8.52 1.77
CA TYR A 63 -7.78 7.25 1.06
C TYR A 63 -8.86 6.36 1.67
N GLU A 64 -9.45 5.50 0.84
CA GLU A 64 -10.23 4.39 1.37
C GLU A 64 -9.26 3.38 1.98
N ALA A 65 -9.50 2.96 3.23
CA ALA A 65 -8.72 1.92 3.88
C ALA A 65 -9.07 0.55 3.29
N SER A 66 -8.67 0.31 2.03
CA SER A 66 -9.03 -0.87 1.25
C SER A 66 -7.85 -1.33 0.41
N LEU A 67 -7.40 -2.57 0.65
CA LEU A 67 -6.36 -3.20 -0.17
C LEU A 67 -6.75 -3.17 -1.65
N GLN A 68 -7.99 -3.55 -1.97
CA GLN A 68 -8.43 -3.76 -3.35
C GLN A 68 -8.81 -2.46 -4.08
N ASN A 69 -9.40 -1.49 -3.37
CA ASN A 69 -9.87 -0.23 -3.98
C ASN A 69 -8.85 0.92 -3.86
N THR A 70 -7.68 0.69 -3.29
CA THR A 70 -6.67 1.75 -3.12
C THR A 70 -5.29 1.26 -3.50
N CYS A 71 -4.83 0.15 -2.92
CA CYS A 71 -3.50 -0.36 -3.25
C CYS A 71 -3.50 -1.03 -4.63
N MET A 72 -4.50 -1.86 -4.94
CA MET A 72 -4.54 -2.58 -6.22
C MET A 72 -4.95 -1.71 -7.42
N ASP A 73 -5.43 -0.48 -7.20
CA ASP A 73 -5.60 0.52 -8.27
C ASP A 73 -4.26 0.86 -8.94
N CYS A 74 -3.18 0.77 -8.17
CA CYS A 74 -1.80 0.98 -8.63
C CYS A 74 -1.04 -0.35 -8.80
N HIS A 75 -1.19 -1.27 -7.85
CA HIS A 75 -0.51 -2.57 -7.81
C HIS A 75 -1.35 -3.64 -8.51
N THR A 76 -1.75 -3.38 -9.75
CA THR A 76 -2.74 -4.18 -10.48
C THR A 76 -2.35 -5.65 -10.65
N ASN A 77 -1.05 -5.95 -10.60
CA ASN A 77 -0.51 -7.30 -10.68
C ASN A 77 0.25 -7.66 -9.39
N LYS A 78 -0.30 -8.62 -8.63
CA LYS A 78 0.30 -9.12 -7.40
C LYS A 78 1.69 -9.73 -7.60
N ALA A 79 1.88 -10.52 -8.65
CA ALA A 79 3.14 -11.21 -8.93
C ALA A 79 4.26 -10.20 -9.26
N GLU A 80 3.93 -9.14 -9.99
CA GLU A 80 4.90 -8.12 -10.41
C GLU A 80 5.22 -7.07 -9.34
N PHE A 81 4.45 -7.03 -8.25
CA PHE A 81 4.62 -6.05 -7.17
C PHE A 81 4.72 -6.68 -5.77
N CYS A 82 3.61 -7.19 -5.23
CA CYS A 82 3.54 -7.71 -3.86
C CYS A 82 4.51 -8.87 -3.65
N ASP A 83 4.51 -9.83 -4.59
CA ASP A 83 5.29 -11.07 -4.45
C ASP A 83 6.79 -10.81 -4.53
N LYS A 84 7.23 -9.79 -5.29
CA LYS A 84 8.66 -9.42 -5.35
C LYS A 84 9.20 -8.97 -4.00
N CYS A 85 8.45 -8.14 -3.29
CA CYS A 85 8.85 -7.67 -1.96
C CYS A 85 8.76 -8.79 -0.91
N HIS A 86 7.68 -9.57 -0.90
CA HIS A 86 7.49 -10.64 0.08
C HIS A 86 8.48 -11.80 -0.12
N ALA A 87 8.79 -12.16 -1.37
CA ALA A 87 9.83 -13.14 -1.68
C ALA A 87 11.22 -12.63 -1.26
N ALA A 88 11.55 -11.37 -1.57
CA ALA A 88 12.82 -10.75 -1.16
C ALA A 88 12.97 -10.68 0.37
N ALA A 89 11.87 -10.48 1.10
CA ALA A 89 11.82 -10.50 2.56
C ALA A 89 11.66 -11.91 3.15
N SER A 90 11.46 -12.95 2.32
CA SER A 90 11.20 -14.33 2.74
C SER A 90 10.03 -14.46 3.72
N VAL A 91 8.92 -13.77 3.42
CA VAL A 91 7.68 -13.80 4.21
C VAL A 91 6.51 -14.26 3.36
N GLU A 92 5.53 -14.89 4.01
CA GLU A 92 4.28 -15.36 3.38
C GLU A 92 3.08 -14.77 4.14
N PRO A 93 2.61 -13.57 3.74
CA PRO A 93 1.45 -12.94 4.39
C PRO A 93 0.14 -13.60 3.99
N TYR A 94 -0.83 -13.58 4.91
CA TYR A 94 -2.15 -14.21 4.77
C TYR A 94 -3.22 -13.23 4.26
N CYS A 95 -2.84 -12.19 3.51
CA CYS A 95 -3.77 -11.16 3.03
C CYS A 95 -4.94 -11.79 2.24
N TRP A 96 -4.65 -12.83 1.46
CA TRP A 96 -5.59 -13.46 0.54
C TRP A 96 -6.46 -14.54 1.18
N ASP A 97 -6.25 -14.85 2.46
CA ASP A 97 -7.16 -15.73 3.21
C ASP A 97 -8.54 -15.07 3.36
N CYS A 98 -8.59 -13.73 3.35
CA CYS A 98 -9.80 -12.93 3.42
C CYS A 98 -10.05 -12.08 2.16
N HIS A 99 -8.99 -11.60 1.49
CA HIS A 99 -9.12 -10.75 0.30
C HIS A 99 -9.16 -11.57 -1.00
N ILE A 100 -9.82 -11.03 -2.03
CA ILE A 100 -9.85 -11.66 -3.36
C ILE A 100 -8.59 -11.26 -4.11
N GLU A 101 -7.74 -12.25 -4.42
CA GLU A 101 -6.56 -12.07 -5.25
C GLU A 101 -6.97 -11.51 -6.63
N PRO A 102 -6.35 -10.41 -7.10
CA PRO A 102 -6.64 -9.90 -8.42
C PRO A 102 -6.20 -10.91 -9.45
N LYS A 103 -7.08 -11.17 -10.43
CA LYS A 103 -6.69 -11.90 -11.63
C LYS A 103 -5.75 -10.96 -12.38
N GLY A 104 -4.45 -11.26 -12.37
CA GLY A 104 -3.46 -10.45 -13.07
C GLY A 104 -3.92 -10.18 -14.49
N ASN A 105 -3.83 -8.92 -14.92
CA ASN A 105 -4.11 -8.50 -16.29
C ASN A 105 -2.90 -8.79 -17.19
#